data_AF-A0A1J4JTP5-F1
#
_entry.id   AF-A0A1J4JTP5-F1
#
_cell.length_a   1.000
_cell.length_b   1.000
_cell.length_c   1.000
_cell.angle_alpha   90.00
_cell.angle_beta   90.00
_cell.angle_gamma   90.00
#
_symmetry.space_group_name_H-M   'P 1'
#
loop_
_entity.id
_entity.type
_entity.pdbx_description
1 polymer ?
#
loop_
_entity_poly.entity_id
_entity_poly.type
_entity_poly.pdbx_seq_one_letter_code
_entity_poly.pdbx_strand_id
1 'polypeptide(L)'
;METQVSIESLQTQLQKAQIEISQKETKVAKLKSLLTRSMRSDKRREQQIETLQIDLSDRDRHIQALENDLKETNSFSSRQAERITQLEEELTEISNRLQSGVGSEAAQKRNERMKQMLERSNILYAELQTKYQKICSELEEEKSKHLRKPNPQKVVIVSNDEAITLNDDQSYSIGPTMDSYPSNVTVQDVRRQNMHASNVHQNNEAQNVNQPVLKLYLKRVLLEFFIGDSNTQQRLIPVVLQLLDCTPEQITAAQRSYAEGRQIISKATSAFGL
;
A
#
# COMPACT_ATOMS: atom_id res chain seq x y z
N MET A 1 81.03 -5.06 -115.13
CA MET A 1 80.09 -3.93 -114.93
C MET A 1 78.86 -4.37 -114.13
N GLU A 2 78.17 -5.46 -114.50
CA GLU A 2 76.97 -5.94 -113.78
C GLU A 2 77.21 -6.26 -112.29
N THR A 3 78.37 -6.79 -111.92
CA THR A 3 78.71 -7.11 -110.53
C THR A 3 78.91 -5.87 -109.64
N GLN A 4 79.42 -4.77 -110.18
CA GLN A 4 79.57 -3.50 -109.44
C GLN A 4 78.21 -2.83 -109.19
N VAL A 5 77.33 -2.83 -110.19
CA VAL A 5 75.96 -2.31 -110.08
C VAL A 5 75.16 -3.09 -109.02
N SER A 6 75.36 -4.41 -108.93
CA SER A 6 74.73 -5.24 -107.91
C SER A 6 75.22 -4.94 -106.49
N ILE A 7 76.51 -4.61 -106.31
CA ILE A 7 77.07 -4.28 -104.99
C ILE A 7 76.55 -2.92 -104.51
N GLU A 8 76.48 -1.91 -105.37
CA GLU A 8 75.90 -0.61 -105.03
C GLU A 8 74.41 -0.72 -104.67
N SER A 9 73.64 -1.54 -105.41
CA SER A 9 72.23 -1.81 -105.10
C SER A 9 72.06 -2.42 -103.70
N LEU A 10 72.89 -3.43 -103.37
CA LEU A 10 72.89 -4.08 -102.05
C LEU A 10 73.29 -3.11 -100.94
N GLN A 11 74.31 -2.27 -101.15
CA GLN A 11 74.72 -1.24 -100.17
C GLN A 11 73.59 -0.24 -99.90
N THR A 12 72.88 0.17 -100.95
CA THR A 12 71.73 1.09 -100.84
C THR A 12 70.58 0.46 -100.06
N GLN A 13 70.27 -0.82 -100.31
CA GLN A 13 69.27 -1.57 -99.54
C GLN A 13 69.67 -1.72 -98.07
N LEU A 14 70.95 -2.01 -97.80
CA LEU A 14 71.47 -2.17 -96.45
C LEU A 14 71.38 -0.86 -95.67
N GLN A 15 71.72 0.27 -96.30
CA GLN A 15 71.57 1.60 -95.72
C GLN A 15 70.11 1.94 -95.42
N LYS A 16 69.19 1.60 -96.34
CA LYS A 16 67.74 1.80 -96.13
C LYS A 16 67.20 0.96 -94.98
N ALA A 17 67.60 -0.31 -94.90
CA ALA A 17 67.24 -1.20 -93.78
C ALA A 17 67.78 -0.67 -92.45
N GLN A 18 69.02 -0.17 -92.41
CA GLN A 18 69.63 0.41 -91.21
C GLN A 18 68.83 1.62 -90.69
N ILE A 19 68.40 2.51 -91.61
CA ILE A 19 67.56 3.66 -91.27
C ILE A 19 66.21 3.18 -90.73
N GLU A 20 65.57 2.21 -91.37
CA GLU A 20 64.28 1.67 -90.92
C GLU A 20 64.39 1.00 -89.52
N ILE A 21 65.46 0.26 -89.27
CA ILE A 21 65.76 -0.34 -87.96
C ILE A 21 65.87 0.76 -86.90
N SER A 22 66.67 1.81 -87.14
CA SER A 22 66.83 2.92 -86.19
C SER A 22 65.49 3.64 -85.90
N GLN A 23 64.63 3.80 -86.92
CA GLN A 23 63.29 4.37 -86.74
C GLN A 23 62.37 3.45 -85.92
N LYS A 24 62.46 2.13 -86.12
CA LYS A 24 61.70 1.16 -85.33
C LYS A 24 62.20 1.13 -83.88
N GLU A 25 63.51 1.18 -83.64
CA GLU A 25 64.10 1.23 -82.30
C GLU A 25 63.64 2.47 -81.53
N THR A 26 63.64 3.65 -82.15
CA THR A 26 63.13 4.88 -81.52
C THR A 26 61.63 4.82 -81.24
N LYS A 27 60.82 4.22 -82.14
CA LYS A 27 59.39 3.98 -81.89
C LYS A 27 59.17 3.00 -80.72
N VAL A 28 59.93 1.91 -80.66
CA VAL A 28 59.87 0.92 -79.57
C VAL A 28 60.25 1.58 -78.24
N ALA A 29 61.29 2.42 -78.22
CA ALA A 29 61.67 3.17 -77.03
C ALA A 29 60.54 4.10 -76.54
N LYS A 30 59.88 4.82 -77.46
CA LYS A 30 58.72 5.67 -77.15
C LYS A 30 57.54 4.86 -76.60
N LEU A 31 57.21 3.74 -77.23
CA LEU A 31 56.12 2.86 -76.79
C LEU A 31 56.40 2.25 -75.41
N LYS A 32 57.64 1.80 -75.14
CA LYS A 32 58.04 1.32 -73.81
C LYS A 32 57.90 2.41 -72.74
N SER A 33 58.29 3.64 -73.05
CA SER A 33 58.13 4.78 -72.14
C SER A 33 56.66 5.08 -71.84
N LEU A 34 55.81 5.10 -72.87
CA LEU A 34 54.36 5.30 -72.72
C LEU A 34 53.72 4.17 -71.91
N LEU A 35 54.07 2.91 -72.19
CA LEU A 35 53.56 1.76 -71.44
C LEU A 35 53.96 1.83 -69.97
N THR A 36 55.23 2.15 -69.68
CA THR A 36 55.71 2.32 -68.30
C THR A 36 54.95 3.42 -67.57
N ARG A 37 54.66 4.54 -68.26
CA ARG A 37 53.86 5.64 -67.71
C ARG A 37 52.41 5.22 -67.46
N SER A 38 51.81 4.46 -68.38
CA SER A 38 50.45 3.92 -68.23
C SER A 38 50.38 2.99 -67.02
N MET A 39 51.27 2.01 -66.91
CA MET A 39 51.30 1.06 -65.79
C MET A 39 51.45 1.75 -64.43
N ARG A 40 52.29 2.80 -64.34
CA ARG A 40 52.40 3.60 -63.12
C ARG A 40 51.11 4.35 -62.80
N SER A 41 50.41 4.84 -63.82
CA SER A 41 49.11 5.49 -63.64
C SER A 41 48.03 4.51 -63.21
N ASP A 42 48.00 3.31 -63.79
CA ASP A 42 47.04 2.26 -63.44
C ASP A 42 47.24 1.81 -61.99
N LYS A 43 48.49 1.57 -61.59
CA LYS A 43 48.83 1.20 -60.20
C LYS A 43 48.36 2.25 -59.18
N ARG A 44 48.49 3.54 -59.50
CA ARG A 44 47.99 4.62 -58.62
C ARG A 44 46.45 4.63 -58.53
N ARG A 45 45.77 4.41 -59.65
CA ARG A 45 44.30 4.30 -59.68
C ARG A 45 43.83 3.09 -58.88
N GLU A 46 44.51 1.95 -58.99
CA GLU A 46 44.19 0.73 -58.26
C GLU A 46 44.34 0.91 -56.74
N GLN A 47 45.43 1.54 -56.29
CA GLN A 47 45.59 1.91 -54.87
C GLN A 47 44.50 2.86 -54.36
N GLN A 48 44.09 3.82 -55.20
CA GLN A 48 43.00 4.73 -54.84
C GLN A 48 41.66 4.00 -54.74
N ILE A 49 41.38 3.06 -55.64
CA ILE A 49 40.17 2.24 -55.61
C ILE A 49 40.15 1.39 -54.34
N GLU A 50 41.28 0.77 -53.98
CA GLU A 50 41.40 -0.03 -52.75
C GLU A 50 41.12 0.82 -51.50
N THR A 51 41.69 2.03 -51.44
CA THR A 51 41.45 2.96 -50.32
C THR A 51 39.96 3.33 -50.22
N LEU A 52 39.32 3.65 -51.35
CA LEU A 52 37.89 3.99 -51.38
C LEU A 52 36.99 2.81 -51.02
N GLN A 53 37.38 1.58 -51.35
CA GLN A 53 36.63 0.38 -50.98
C GLN A 53 36.67 0.14 -49.46
N ILE A 54 37.82 0.37 -48.82
CA ILE A 54 37.95 0.31 -47.36
C ILE A 54 37.05 1.36 -46.71
N ASP A 55 37.13 2.61 -47.18
CA ASP A 55 36.31 3.71 -46.66
C ASP A 55 34.81 3.43 -46.80
N LEU A 56 34.37 2.88 -47.93
CA LEU A 56 32.97 2.48 -48.14
C LEU A 56 32.57 1.37 -47.16
N SER A 57 33.40 0.34 -46.99
CA SER A 57 33.12 -0.73 -46.03
C SER A 57 33.00 -0.22 -44.59
N ASP A 58 33.83 0.74 -44.18
CA ASP A 58 33.76 1.30 -42.84
C ASP A 58 32.54 2.19 -42.65
N ARG A 59 32.14 2.93 -43.69
CA ARG A 59 30.88 3.69 -43.69
C ARG A 59 29.66 2.78 -43.62
N ASP A 60 29.65 1.65 -44.33
CA ASP A 60 28.57 0.67 -44.27
C ASP A 60 28.44 0.07 -42.87
N ARG A 61 29.56 -0.24 -42.20
CA ARG A 61 29.55 -0.68 -40.79
C ARG A 61 28.99 0.39 -39.86
N HIS A 62 29.35 1.65 -40.08
CA HIS A 62 28.84 2.75 -39.27
C HIS A 62 27.33 2.96 -39.47
N ILE A 63 26.84 2.86 -40.71
CA ILE A 63 25.41 2.92 -41.02
C ILE A 63 24.66 1.80 -40.29
N GLN A 64 25.16 0.56 -40.34
CA GLN A 64 24.55 -0.57 -39.64
C GLN A 64 24.50 -0.36 -38.11
N ALA A 65 25.55 0.23 -37.52
CA ALA A 65 25.54 0.56 -36.10
C ALA A 65 24.45 1.59 -35.77
N LEU A 66 24.37 2.67 -36.55
CA LEU A 66 23.33 3.70 -36.38
C LEU A 66 21.91 3.16 -36.57
N GLU A 67 21.71 2.23 -37.52
CA GLU A 67 20.42 1.57 -37.73
C GLU A 67 20.00 0.72 -36.53
N ASN A 68 20.95 0.04 -35.88
CA ASN A 68 20.68 -0.74 -34.68
C ASN A 68 20.33 0.19 -33.50
N ASP A 69 21.09 1.28 -33.31
CA ASP A 69 20.79 2.28 -32.28
C ASP A 69 19.40 2.91 -32.50
N LEU A 70 19.03 3.20 -33.75
CA LEU A 70 17.69 3.69 -34.11
C LEU A 70 16.59 2.67 -33.80
N LYS A 71 16.83 1.38 -34.03
CA LYS A 71 15.86 0.32 -33.67
C LYS A 71 15.69 0.22 -32.16
N GLU A 72 16.78 0.26 -31.41
CA GLU A 72 16.73 0.21 -29.94
C GLU A 72 15.98 1.41 -29.36
N THR A 73 16.31 2.62 -29.82
CA THR A 73 15.63 3.85 -29.38
C THR A 73 14.14 3.86 -29.75
N ASN A 74 13.78 3.39 -30.94
CA ASN A 74 12.36 3.24 -31.31
C ASN A 74 11.63 2.21 -30.43
N SER A 75 12.25 1.07 -30.13
CA SER A 75 11.66 0.06 -29.25
C SER A 75 11.42 0.60 -27.84
N PHE A 76 12.35 1.40 -27.32
CA PHE A 76 12.22 2.08 -26.03
C PHE A 76 11.10 3.12 -26.06
N SER A 77 11.04 3.94 -27.11
CA SER A 77 9.99 4.93 -27.32
C SER A 77 8.60 4.29 -27.38
N SER A 78 8.45 3.16 -28.08
CA SER A 78 7.19 2.39 -28.13
C SER A 78 6.74 1.92 -26.75
N ARG A 79 7.65 1.36 -25.95
CA ARG A 79 7.34 0.94 -24.57
C ARG A 79 6.94 2.12 -23.67
N GLN A 80 7.58 3.28 -23.85
CA GLN A 80 7.19 4.49 -23.13
C GLN A 80 5.81 4.97 -23.53
N ALA A 81 5.48 4.97 -24.83
CA ALA A 81 4.15 5.33 -25.32
C ALA A 81 3.06 4.41 -24.73
N GLU A 82 3.28 3.09 -24.74
CA GLU A 82 2.38 2.12 -24.11
C GLU A 82 2.20 2.40 -22.61
N ARG A 83 3.29 2.72 -21.89
CA ARG A 83 3.21 3.05 -20.47
C ARG A 83 2.43 4.33 -20.21
N ILE A 84 2.58 5.34 -21.07
CA ILE A 84 1.81 6.58 -20.99
C ILE A 84 0.31 6.27 -21.19
N THR A 85 -0.04 5.49 -22.20
CA THR A 85 -1.44 5.10 -22.45
C THR A 85 -2.04 4.35 -21.25
N GLN A 86 -1.31 3.41 -20.64
CA GLN A 86 -1.77 2.72 -19.42
C GLN A 86 -2.01 3.70 -18.26
N LEU A 87 -1.10 4.65 -18.05
CA LEU A 87 -1.24 5.65 -16.99
C LEU A 87 -2.41 6.59 -17.26
N GLU A 88 -2.66 6.97 -18.51
CA GLU A 88 -3.83 7.75 -18.90
C GLU A 88 -5.13 6.98 -18.64
N GLU A 89 -5.17 5.69 -18.97
CA GLU A 89 -6.30 4.81 -18.65
C GLU A 89 -6.56 4.72 -17.14
N GLU A 90 -5.53 4.46 -16.33
CA GLU A 90 -5.63 4.45 -14.85
C GLU A 90 -6.15 5.79 -14.31
N LEU A 91 -5.66 6.91 -14.85
CA LEU A 91 -6.10 8.25 -14.45
C LEU A 91 -7.56 8.46 -14.82
N THR A 92 -7.99 8.06 -16.02
CA THR A 92 -9.40 8.13 -16.40
C THR A 92 -10.28 7.24 -15.53
N GLU A 93 -9.85 6.03 -15.17
CA GLU A 93 -10.59 5.14 -14.27
C GLU A 93 -10.74 5.77 -12.89
N ILE A 94 -9.65 6.28 -12.30
CA ILE A 94 -9.68 6.94 -11.00
C ILE A 94 -10.56 8.19 -11.04
N SER A 95 -10.43 9.01 -12.10
CA SER A 95 -11.25 10.19 -12.31
C SER A 95 -12.74 9.82 -12.39
N ASN A 96 -13.08 8.78 -13.16
CA ASN A 96 -14.45 8.25 -13.26
C ASN A 96 -14.94 7.70 -11.92
N ARG A 97 -14.11 7.01 -11.13
CA ARG A 97 -14.46 6.54 -9.78
C ARG A 97 -14.71 7.69 -8.82
N LEU A 98 -13.94 8.76 -8.93
CA LEU A 98 -14.09 9.95 -8.10
C LEU A 98 -15.34 10.75 -8.50
N GLN A 99 -15.56 10.92 -9.81
CA GLN A 99 -16.70 11.63 -10.37
C GLN A 99 -18.02 10.86 -10.21
N SER A 100 -17.99 9.53 -10.32
CA SER A 100 -19.18 8.71 -10.08
C SER A 100 -19.63 8.76 -8.62
N GLY A 101 -18.77 9.15 -7.67
CA GLY A 101 -19.18 9.60 -6.33
C GLY A 101 -20.01 8.60 -5.52
N VAL A 102 -20.20 7.36 -6.00
CA VAL A 102 -21.22 6.43 -5.53
C VAL A 102 -20.97 6.02 -4.08
N GLY A 103 -19.71 6.07 -3.65
CA GLY A 103 -19.32 5.86 -2.26
C GLY A 103 -19.44 7.09 -1.35
N SER A 104 -19.33 8.31 -1.89
CA SER A 104 -19.33 9.55 -1.11
C SER A 104 -20.75 10.05 -0.85
N GLU A 105 -21.57 10.17 -1.89
CA GLU A 105 -22.89 10.80 -1.77
C GLU A 105 -23.89 9.90 -1.01
N ALA A 106 -23.90 8.60 -1.32
CA ALA A 106 -24.74 7.64 -0.59
C ALA A 106 -24.32 7.49 0.88
N ALA A 107 -23.01 7.51 1.15
CA ALA A 107 -22.50 7.50 2.53
C ALA A 107 -22.79 8.82 3.27
N GLN A 108 -22.69 9.96 2.58
CA GLN A 108 -23.02 11.27 3.15
C GLN A 108 -24.50 11.34 3.52
N LYS A 109 -25.40 10.89 2.64
CA LYS A 109 -26.85 10.82 2.92
C LYS A 109 -27.18 9.87 4.08
N ARG A 110 -26.45 8.75 4.20
CA ARG A 110 -26.59 7.83 5.34
C ARG A 110 -26.10 8.47 6.65
N ASN A 111 -24.96 9.15 6.63
CA ASN A 111 -24.42 9.88 7.77
C ASN A 111 -25.37 10.99 8.22
N GLU A 112 -25.98 11.70 7.28
CA GLU A 112 -26.95 12.74 7.59
C GLU A 112 -28.22 12.19 8.26
N ARG A 113 -28.75 11.06 7.76
CA ARG A 113 -29.86 10.35 8.44
C ARG A 113 -29.47 9.87 9.83
N MET A 114 -28.26 9.33 10.00
CA MET A 114 -27.76 8.89 11.30
C MET A 114 -27.63 10.06 12.27
N LYS A 115 -27.14 11.22 11.81
CA LYS A 115 -27.08 12.45 12.60
C LYS A 115 -28.47 12.89 13.06
N GLN A 116 -29.47 12.89 12.18
CA GLN A 116 -30.86 13.21 12.54
C GLN A 116 -31.44 12.23 13.56
N MET A 117 -31.14 10.93 13.45
CA MET A 117 -31.59 9.94 14.43
C MET A 117 -30.93 10.13 15.79
N LEU A 118 -29.63 10.45 15.83
CA LEU A 118 -28.92 10.77 17.08
C LEU A 118 -29.50 12.02 17.74
N GLU A 119 -29.80 13.06 16.97
CA GLU A 119 -30.41 14.29 17.48
C GLU A 119 -31.79 14.02 18.08
N ARG A 120 -32.65 13.26 17.38
CA ARG A 120 -33.95 12.82 17.92
C ARG A 120 -33.80 11.97 19.18
N SER A 121 -32.83 11.06 19.20
CA SER A 121 -32.56 10.24 20.39
C SER A 121 -32.15 11.10 21.57
N ASN A 122 -31.28 12.09 21.37
CA ASN A 122 -30.81 12.99 22.42
C ASN A 122 -31.96 13.84 22.99
N ILE A 123 -32.85 14.34 22.13
CA ILE A 123 -34.06 15.06 22.57
C ILE A 123 -34.91 14.14 23.46
N LEU A 124 -35.16 12.90 23.02
CA LEU A 124 -35.98 11.95 23.76
C LEU A 124 -35.35 11.60 25.13
N TYR A 125 -34.02 11.47 25.19
CA TYR A 125 -33.31 11.28 26.45
C TYR A 125 -33.45 12.48 27.38
N ALA A 126 -33.32 13.70 26.88
CA ALA A 126 -33.52 14.90 27.67
C ALA A 126 -34.95 15.02 28.23
N GLU A 127 -35.96 14.70 27.40
CA GLU A 127 -37.36 14.65 27.82
C GLU A 127 -37.60 13.59 28.91
N LEU A 128 -37.05 12.40 28.73
CA LEU A 128 -37.18 11.31 29.70
C LEU A 128 -36.52 11.69 31.04
N GLN A 129 -35.34 12.27 31.00
CA GLN A 129 -34.63 12.74 32.19
C GLN A 129 -35.43 13.83 32.93
N THR A 130 -36.01 14.76 32.18
CA THR A 130 -36.89 15.81 32.75
C THR A 130 -38.12 15.21 33.43
N LYS A 131 -38.78 14.22 32.78
CA LYS A 131 -39.92 13.51 33.37
C LYS A 131 -39.53 12.75 34.63
N TYR A 132 -38.41 12.03 34.61
CA TYR A 132 -37.90 11.31 35.77
C TYR A 132 -37.65 12.26 36.95
N GLN A 133 -36.97 13.39 36.69
CA GLN A 133 -36.71 14.39 37.72
C GLN A 133 -38.01 14.97 38.30
N LYS A 134 -39.00 15.26 37.47
CA LYS A 134 -40.32 15.74 37.91
C LYS A 134 -41.02 14.74 38.82
N ILE A 135 -41.04 13.46 38.45
CA ILE A 135 -41.64 12.39 39.27
C ILE A 135 -40.92 12.25 40.61
N CYS A 136 -39.58 12.35 40.63
CA CYS A 136 -38.82 12.34 41.88
C CYS A 136 -39.20 13.52 42.79
N SER A 137 -39.31 14.72 42.24
CA SER A 137 -39.74 15.90 43.01
C SER A 137 -41.18 15.77 43.52
N GLU A 138 -42.11 15.27 42.71
CA GLU A 138 -43.50 15.01 43.13
C GLU A 138 -43.55 13.97 44.26
N LEU A 139 -42.73 12.91 44.18
CA LEU A 139 -42.64 11.89 45.22
C LEU A 139 -42.07 12.44 46.54
N GLU A 140 -41.08 13.32 46.49
CA GLU A 140 -40.55 14.02 47.66
C GLU A 140 -41.58 14.99 48.26
N GLU A 141 -42.35 15.68 47.42
CA GLU A 141 -43.44 16.55 47.86
C GLU A 141 -44.58 15.74 48.54
N GLU A 142 -44.94 14.58 47.98
CA GLU A 142 -45.91 13.67 48.58
C GLU A 142 -45.42 13.09 49.92
N LYS A 143 -44.15 12.67 50.00
CA LYS A 143 -43.53 12.25 51.27
C LYS A 143 -43.59 13.35 52.32
N SER A 144 -43.27 14.59 51.94
CA SER A 144 -43.29 15.73 52.86
C SER A 144 -44.70 16.16 53.28
N LYS A 145 -45.73 15.94 52.44
CA LYS A 145 -47.15 16.12 52.82
C LYS A 145 -47.65 15.03 53.78
N HIS A 146 -47.16 13.80 53.61
CA HIS A 146 -47.50 12.66 54.48
C HIS A 146 -46.66 12.56 55.76
N LEU A 147 -45.75 13.52 56.00
CA LEU A 147 -45.04 13.70 57.26
C LEU A 147 -45.96 14.27 58.37
N ARG A 148 -47.13 13.65 58.61
CA ARG A 148 -47.67 13.62 59.96
C ARG A 148 -46.77 12.67 60.74
N LYS A 149 -46.16 13.12 61.84
CA LYS A 149 -45.39 12.24 62.72
C LYS A 149 -46.27 11.02 63.03
N PRO A 150 -45.89 9.82 62.57
CA PRO A 150 -46.72 8.66 62.81
C PRO A 150 -46.79 8.44 64.32
N ASN A 151 -48.01 8.24 64.84
CA ASN A 151 -48.15 7.92 66.24
C ASN A 151 -47.81 6.44 66.43
N PRO A 152 -46.87 6.10 67.31
CA PRO A 152 -46.51 4.71 67.56
C PRO A 152 -47.77 3.95 68.04
N GLN A 153 -48.07 2.79 67.43
CA GLN A 153 -49.12 1.89 67.92
C GLN A 153 -48.54 0.72 68.70
N LYS A 154 -47.46 0.13 68.19
CA LYS A 154 -46.76 -0.98 68.85
C LYS A 154 -45.26 -0.77 68.73
N VAL A 155 -44.53 -1.02 69.80
CA VAL A 155 -43.08 -0.87 69.82
C VAL A 155 -42.47 -2.18 70.26
N VAL A 156 -41.63 -2.75 69.42
CA VAL A 156 -40.90 -3.98 69.68
C VAL A 156 -39.48 -3.61 70.03
N ILE A 157 -39.08 -3.82 71.28
CA ILE A 157 -37.72 -3.52 71.72
C ILE A 157 -36.82 -4.70 71.33
N VAL A 158 -35.81 -4.44 70.49
CA VAL A 158 -34.91 -5.49 69.97
C VAL A 158 -33.59 -5.51 70.75
N SER A 159 -33.03 -4.34 71.06
CA SER A 159 -31.72 -4.17 71.73
C SER A 159 -31.74 -2.97 72.68
N ASN A 160 -30.77 -2.86 73.60
CA ASN A 160 -30.67 -1.78 74.61
C ASN A 160 -30.92 -0.38 74.03
N ASP A 161 -30.47 -0.15 72.80
CA ASP A 161 -30.55 1.14 72.11
C ASP A 161 -31.40 1.10 70.82
N GLU A 162 -32.12 0.02 70.53
CA GLU A 162 -32.92 -0.09 69.29
C GLU A 162 -34.31 -0.69 69.54
N ALA A 163 -35.32 0.02 69.04
CA ALA A 163 -36.70 -0.40 69.01
C ALA A 163 -37.28 -0.30 67.59
N ILE A 164 -38.05 -1.31 67.20
CA ILE A 164 -38.85 -1.32 65.98
C ILE A 164 -40.24 -0.81 66.36
N THR A 165 -40.60 0.37 65.85
CA THR A 165 -41.92 0.97 66.04
C THR A 165 -42.79 0.64 64.84
N LEU A 166 -43.93 0.01 65.09
CA LEU A 166 -45.04 -0.07 64.14
C LEU A 166 -45.90 1.17 64.30
N ASN A 167 -45.94 1.93 63.22
CA ASN A 167 -46.67 3.17 63.09
C ASN A 167 -48.13 2.90 62.68
N ASP A 168 -48.99 3.91 62.87
CA ASP A 168 -50.40 3.90 62.47
C ASP A 168 -50.63 3.74 60.96
N ASP A 169 -49.64 4.10 60.14
CA ASP A 169 -49.63 3.90 58.68
C ASP A 169 -49.18 2.47 58.27
N GLN A 170 -49.03 1.55 59.22
CA GLN A 170 -48.49 0.19 59.03
C GLN A 170 -47.02 0.15 58.56
N SER A 171 -46.30 1.27 58.62
CA SER A 171 -44.86 1.29 58.39
C SER A 171 -44.09 0.88 59.65
N TYR A 172 -42.90 0.31 59.45
CA TYR A 172 -41.97 0.00 60.52
C TYR A 172 -40.83 1.03 60.50
N SER A 173 -40.59 1.70 61.62
CA SER A 173 -39.42 2.56 61.83
C SER A 173 -38.51 1.97 62.89
N ILE A 174 -37.20 2.01 62.64
CA ILE A 174 -36.17 1.56 63.59
C ILE A 174 -35.56 2.83 64.20
N GLY A 175 -35.54 2.91 65.53
CA GLY A 175 -35.01 4.08 66.23
C GLY A 175 -34.60 3.78 67.67
N PRO A 176 -34.01 4.76 68.37
CA PRO A 176 -33.57 4.58 69.74
C PRO A 176 -34.75 4.31 70.68
N THR A 177 -34.51 3.50 71.70
CA THR A 177 -35.50 3.26 72.76
C THR A 177 -35.80 4.57 73.49
N MET A 178 -37.08 4.96 73.55
CA MET A 178 -37.52 6.12 74.32
C MET A 178 -37.71 5.73 75.79
N ASP A 179 -37.35 6.63 76.72
CA ASP A 179 -37.49 6.42 78.17
C ASP A 179 -38.96 6.32 78.64
N SER A 180 -39.90 6.80 77.82
CA SER A 180 -41.33 6.76 78.12
C SER A 180 -42.15 6.74 76.84
N TYR A 181 -43.01 5.73 76.67
CA TYR A 181 -43.99 5.65 75.60
C TYR A 181 -45.37 6.10 76.12
N PRO A 182 -46.18 6.78 75.30
CA PRO A 182 -47.53 7.16 75.68
C PRO A 182 -48.37 5.90 75.99
N SER A 183 -49.30 6.00 76.96
CA SER A 183 -49.97 4.86 77.60
C SER A 183 -50.84 3.99 76.68
N ASN A 184 -51.01 4.38 75.42
CA ASN A 184 -51.79 3.70 74.39
C ASN A 184 -50.94 2.81 73.45
N VAL A 185 -49.63 2.66 73.71
CA VAL A 185 -48.71 1.88 72.86
C VAL A 185 -48.42 0.51 73.47
N THR A 186 -48.53 -0.56 72.68
CA THR A 186 -48.20 -1.92 73.14
C THR A 186 -46.70 -2.16 72.98
N VAL A 187 -45.95 -2.27 74.08
CA VAL A 187 -44.50 -2.51 74.05
C VAL A 187 -44.20 -4.01 74.23
N GLN A 188 -43.47 -4.61 73.29
CA GLN A 188 -43.07 -6.01 73.30
C GLN A 188 -41.54 -6.12 73.31
N ASP A 189 -40.95 -6.62 74.39
CA ASP A 189 -39.50 -6.75 74.54
C ASP A 189 -39.00 -8.12 74.04
N VAL A 190 -38.28 -8.13 72.92
CA VAL A 190 -37.76 -9.32 72.23
C VAL A 190 -36.39 -9.75 72.79
N ARG A 191 -35.74 -8.93 73.64
CA ARG A 191 -34.47 -9.32 74.31
C ARG A 191 -34.61 -10.55 75.20
N ARG A 192 -35.85 -10.95 75.55
CA ARG A 192 -36.11 -12.19 76.29
C ARG A 192 -36.09 -13.46 75.44
N GLN A 193 -35.95 -13.37 74.11
CA GLN A 193 -35.96 -14.52 73.21
C GLN A 193 -34.85 -14.43 72.16
N ASN A 194 -33.80 -15.25 72.34
CA ASN A 194 -32.78 -15.66 71.33
C ASN A 194 -31.78 -14.56 70.89
N MET A 195 -30.46 -14.61 71.13
CA MET A 195 -29.47 -15.71 71.05
C MET A 195 -29.62 -16.54 69.77
N HIS A 196 -29.12 -16.06 68.63
CA HIS A 196 -28.23 -16.80 67.71
C HIS A 196 -27.96 -16.08 66.37
N ALA A 197 -26.66 -16.00 66.04
CA ALA A 197 -26.03 -16.03 64.71
C ALA A 197 -26.29 -14.87 63.71
N SER A 198 -25.30 -14.02 63.43
CA SER A 198 -24.16 -14.16 62.48
C SER A 198 -24.54 -13.86 61.02
N ASN A 199 -24.11 -12.72 60.44
CA ASN A 199 -22.82 -12.45 59.78
C ASN A 199 -22.62 -13.22 58.45
N VAL A 200 -22.67 -12.53 57.30
CA VAL A 200 -22.06 -13.00 56.02
C VAL A 200 -21.47 -11.82 55.25
N HIS A 201 -20.24 -12.06 54.78
CA HIS A 201 -19.27 -11.20 54.10
C HIS A 201 -19.21 -11.53 52.60
N GLN A 202 -18.75 -10.57 51.77
CA GLN A 202 -17.86 -10.75 50.60
C GLN A 202 -18.43 -11.48 49.33
N ASN A 203 -17.94 -11.34 48.09
CA ASN A 203 -16.70 -10.81 47.51
C ASN A 203 -16.83 -10.53 45.99
N ASN A 204 -15.84 -9.79 45.47
CA ASN A 204 -15.50 -9.56 44.06
C ASN A 204 -14.95 -10.80 43.34
N GLU A 205 -15.17 -10.92 42.02
CA GLU A 205 -14.27 -11.59 41.05
C GLU A 205 -14.70 -11.30 39.59
N ALA A 206 -13.87 -10.58 38.81
CA ALA A 206 -14.13 -10.31 37.40
C ALA A 206 -12.84 -10.16 36.58
N GLN A 207 -12.23 -11.28 36.16
CA GLN A 207 -11.27 -11.31 35.05
C GLN A 207 -11.23 -12.71 34.41
N ASN A 208 -12.08 -13.03 33.42
CA ASN A 208 -11.81 -14.12 32.47
C ASN A 208 -12.72 -14.23 31.22
N VAL A 209 -13.02 -13.14 30.50
CA VAL A 209 -14.02 -13.21 29.38
C VAL A 209 -13.45 -12.90 27.98
N ASN A 210 -12.23 -12.35 27.83
CA ASN A 210 -11.80 -11.76 26.55
C ASN A 210 -10.96 -12.63 25.60
N GLN A 211 -10.52 -13.83 25.99
CA GLN A 211 -9.69 -14.67 25.11
C GLN A 211 -10.36 -15.26 23.83
N PRO A 212 -11.67 -15.62 23.80
CA PRO A 212 -12.23 -16.29 22.63
C PRO A 212 -12.42 -15.36 21.42
N VAL A 213 -12.64 -14.06 21.67
CA VAL A 213 -12.88 -13.06 20.60
C VAL A 213 -11.59 -12.69 19.87
N LEU A 214 -10.49 -12.54 20.61
CA LEU A 214 -9.17 -12.22 20.06
C LEU A 214 -8.68 -13.32 19.11
N LYS A 215 -8.87 -14.59 19.49
CA LYS A 215 -8.49 -15.75 18.68
C LYS A 215 -9.26 -15.82 17.35
N LEU A 216 -10.54 -15.45 17.37
CA LEU A 216 -11.41 -15.42 16.19
C LEU A 216 -11.02 -14.30 15.23
N TYR A 217 -10.67 -13.13 15.77
CA TYR A 217 -10.18 -11.99 15.00
C TYR A 217 -8.82 -12.28 14.35
N LEU A 218 -7.85 -12.82 15.11
CA LEU A 218 -6.53 -13.15 14.60
C LEU A 218 -6.60 -14.19 13.46
N LYS A 219 -7.47 -15.20 13.59
CA LYS A 219 -7.69 -16.20 12.52
C LYS A 219 -8.18 -15.56 11.23
N ARG A 220 -9.09 -14.58 11.32
CA ARG A 220 -9.61 -13.85 10.16
C ARG A 220 -8.53 -12.99 9.50
N VAL A 221 -7.77 -12.25 10.28
CA VAL A 221 -6.69 -11.37 9.79
C VAL A 221 -5.57 -12.18 9.13
N LEU A 222 -5.21 -13.34 9.69
CA LEU A 222 -4.21 -14.23 9.08
C LEU A 222 -4.69 -14.85 7.76
N LEU A 223 -5.96 -15.25 7.67
CA LEU A 223 -6.53 -15.75 6.41
C LEU A 223 -6.52 -14.66 5.34
N GLU A 224 -6.89 -13.43 5.70
CA GLU A 224 -6.88 -12.28 4.81
C GLU A 224 -5.45 -11.89 4.39
N PHE A 225 -4.46 -12.09 5.27
CA PHE A 225 -3.05 -11.94 4.94
C PHE A 225 -2.58 -12.97 3.89
N PHE A 226 -2.91 -14.26 4.04
CA PHE A 226 -2.46 -15.27 3.07
C PHE A 226 -3.18 -15.21 1.72
N ILE A 227 -4.42 -14.74 1.69
CA ILE A 227 -5.24 -14.66 0.47
C ILE A 227 -5.09 -13.30 -0.24
N GLY A 228 -4.77 -12.25 0.51
CA GLY A 228 -4.69 -10.88 0.01
C GLY A 228 -3.54 -10.61 -0.95
N ASP A 229 -3.66 -9.53 -1.72
CA ASP A 229 -2.63 -9.04 -2.62
C ASP A 229 -1.44 -8.43 -1.84
N SER A 230 -0.34 -8.13 -2.55
CA SER A 230 0.91 -7.64 -1.95
C SER A 230 0.71 -6.40 -1.06
N ASN A 231 -0.20 -5.51 -1.47
CA ASN A 231 -0.47 -4.28 -0.75
C ASN A 231 -1.28 -4.54 0.53
N THR A 232 -2.26 -5.45 0.48
CA THR A 232 -3.03 -5.88 1.66
C THR A 232 -2.12 -6.59 2.66
N GLN A 233 -1.23 -7.45 2.20
CA GLN A 233 -0.24 -8.11 3.05
C GLN A 233 0.66 -7.11 3.79
N GLN A 234 1.24 -6.13 3.09
CA GLN A 234 2.06 -5.10 3.72
C GLN A 234 1.31 -4.29 4.79
N ARG A 235 0.00 -4.04 4.59
CA ARG A 235 -0.85 -3.31 5.53
C ARG A 235 -1.23 -4.14 6.76
N LEU A 236 -1.34 -5.47 6.62
CA LEU A 236 -1.77 -6.36 7.70
C LEU A 236 -0.64 -6.82 8.63
N ILE A 237 0.64 -6.78 8.19
CA ILE A 237 1.81 -7.08 9.04
C ILE A 237 1.80 -6.32 10.38
N PRO A 238 1.67 -4.98 10.41
CA PRO A 238 1.67 -4.25 11.67
C PRO A 238 0.46 -4.59 12.54
N VAL A 239 -0.71 -4.86 11.95
CA VAL A 239 -1.93 -5.24 12.68
C VAL A 239 -1.76 -6.61 13.36
N VAL A 240 -1.20 -7.60 12.65
CA VAL A 240 -0.96 -8.94 13.19
C VAL A 240 0.07 -8.91 14.32
N LEU A 241 1.16 -8.17 14.14
CA LEU A 241 2.24 -8.08 15.13
C LEU A 241 1.83 -7.25 16.36
N GLN A 242 0.97 -6.25 16.19
CA GLN A 242 0.42 -5.47 17.29
C GLN A 242 -0.58 -6.28 18.13
N LEU A 243 -1.31 -7.23 17.53
CA LEU A 243 -2.17 -8.18 18.26
C LEU A 243 -1.37 -9.22 19.06
N LEU A 244 -0.07 -9.37 18.77
CA LEU A 244 0.87 -10.26 19.45
C LEU A 244 1.80 -9.50 20.40
N ASP A 245 1.46 -8.25 20.74
CA ASP A 245 2.23 -7.36 21.64
C ASP A 245 3.70 -7.15 21.21
N CYS A 246 3.99 -7.14 19.91
CA CYS A 246 5.31 -6.82 19.39
C CYS A 246 5.63 -5.32 19.49
N THR A 247 6.90 -4.99 19.70
CA THR A 247 7.34 -3.58 19.80
C THR A 247 7.35 -2.91 18.42
N PRO A 248 7.21 -1.57 18.34
CA PRO A 248 7.22 -0.84 17.07
C PRO A 248 8.51 -1.06 16.25
N GLU A 249 9.63 -1.31 16.93
CA GLU A 249 10.92 -1.63 16.31
C GLU A 249 10.88 -3.01 15.63
N GLN A 250 10.30 -4.02 16.28
CA GLN A 250 10.11 -5.36 15.71
C GLN A 250 9.15 -5.33 14.52
N ILE A 251 8.09 -4.53 14.60
CA ILE A 251 7.15 -4.32 13.50
C ILE A 251 7.85 -3.73 12.27
N THR A 252 8.65 -2.69 12.48
CA THR A 252 9.40 -2.03 11.40
C THR A 252 10.43 -2.95 10.76
N ALA A 253 11.15 -3.73 11.59
CA ALA A 253 12.11 -4.73 11.11
C ALA A 253 11.42 -5.84 10.29
N ALA A 254 10.27 -6.34 10.74
CA ALA A 254 9.49 -7.35 10.03
C ALA A 254 8.93 -6.83 8.70
N GLN A 255 8.43 -5.59 8.65
CA GLN A 255 7.97 -4.95 7.42
C GLN A 255 9.09 -4.79 6.40
N ARG A 256 10.29 -4.37 6.84
CA ARG A 256 11.48 -4.25 5.98
C ARG A 256 11.90 -5.62 5.44
N SER A 257 12.03 -6.62 6.31
CA SER A 257 12.41 -7.99 5.92
C SER A 257 11.41 -8.61 4.93
N TYR A 258 10.11 -8.37 5.12
CA TYR A 258 9.07 -8.85 4.20
C TYR A 258 9.16 -8.20 2.81
N ALA A 259 9.43 -6.89 2.76
CA ALA A 259 9.60 -6.17 1.50
C ALA A 259 10.86 -6.63 0.75
N GLU A 260 11.96 -6.85 1.47
CA GLU A 260 13.24 -7.33 0.91
C GLU A 260 13.14 -8.77 0.39
N GLY A 261 12.49 -9.67 1.14
CA GLY A 261 12.29 -11.07 0.74
C GLY A 261 11.51 -11.22 -0.56
N ARG A 262 10.49 -10.38 -0.80
CA ARG A 262 9.74 -10.38 -2.07
C ARG A 262 10.54 -9.86 -3.26
N GLN A 263 11.45 -8.90 -3.06
CA GLN A 263 12.31 -8.41 -4.16
C GLN A 263 13.30 -9.48 -4.62
N ILE A 264 13.78 -10.32 -3.71
CA ILE A 264 14.68 -11.43 -4.03
C ILE A 264 13.94 -12.51 -4.84
N ILE A 265 12.71 -12.85 -4.44
CA ILE A 265 11.88 -13.84 -5.17
C ILE A 265 11.53 -13.33 -6.57
N SER A 266 11.10 -12.06 -6.70
CA SER A 266 10.77 -11.44 -8.01
C SER A 266 11.98 -11.39 -8.95
N LYS A 267 13.18 -11.09 -8.41
CA LYS A 267 14.43 -11.15 -9.18
C LYS A 267 14.82 -12.57 -9.57
N ALA A 268 14.60 -13.55 -8.69
CA ALA A 268 14.88 -14.96 -9.00
C ALA A 268 13.93 -15.53 -10.07
N THR A 269 12.63 -15.25 -10.03
CA THR A 269 11.69 -15.68 -11.10
C THR A 269 11.99 -15.00 -12.44
N SER A 270 12.42 -13.73 -12.45
CA SER A 270 12.87 -13.07 -13.70
C SER A 270 14.16 -13.65 -14.29
N ALA A 271 15.02 -14.24 -13.46
CA ALA A 271 16.26 -14.87 -13.90
C ALA A 271 16.08 -16.33 -14.37
N PHE A 272 14.97 -16.99 -13.99
CA PHE A 272 14.66 -18.37 -14.36
C PHE A 272 13.59 -18.53 -15.46
N GLY A 273 13.13 -17.44 -16.07
CA GLY A 273 12.42 -17.49 -17.36
C GLY A 273 11.19 -18.40 -17.40
N LEU A 274 10.23 -18.17 -16.49
CA LEU A 274 8.83 -18.54 -16.68
C LEU A 274 8.00 -17.28 -16.87
#